data_AF-A0A2P4XFG3-F1
#
_entry.id   AF-A0A2P4XFG3-F1
#
_cell.length_a   1.000
_cell.length_b   1.000
_cell.length_c   1.000
_cell.angle_alpha   90.00
_cell.angle_beta   90.00
_cell.angle_gamma   90.00
#
_symmetry.space_group_name_H-M   'P 1'
#
loop_
_entity.id
_entity.type
_entity.pdbx_description
1 polymer ?
#
loop_
_entity_poly.entity_id
_entity_poly.type
_entity_poly.pdbx_seq_one_letter_code
_entity_poly.pdbx_strand_id
1 'polypeptide(L)'
;MLSSLARRSQPRVAPVLARANSSLMSDVHGTTHGKKHWKNKPLFRRGGDKKFRNGQEAADMLTDEVIRRDPNQEEYVQAVQNFVNSVVPVFDRYPKYAWVMKTLMEPERVIQFRVPWIDDEGSSRVNRGFRVQFSSSLGPYMGGLRFHPETTHGIAKFLGFETIFRNALAGPYGGAHGGSDFNPMDKSESEIMRFCQSYMTELANYIGPHTDVPTSGVGVGPQEIGYMFGQYKRLRQLHPGGTEGILSGGAYHYPQVTGYGVAHFANRILESRGETLKGKRCLTATGAAAPVRGR
;
A
#
# COMPACT_ATOMS: atom_id res chain seq x y z
N MET A 1 22.99 56.92 -16.12
CA MET A 1 23.21 57.13 -14.66
C MET A 1 22.77 55.84 -13.98
N LEU A 2 23.55 54.97 -13.34
CA LEU A 2 24.90 54.94 -12.76
C LEU A 2 25.49 53.51 -13.02
N SER A 3 26.70 53.31 -13.55
CA SER A 3 27.99 53.09 -12.84
C SER A 3 27.88 52.27 -11.54
N SER A 4 28.24 50.98 -11.54
CA SER A 4 29.58 50.40 -11.28
C SER A 4 29.97 50.27 -9.79
N LEU A 5 30.67 49.16 -9.50
CA LEU A 5 31.49 48.83 -8.31
C LEU A 5 30.76 48.24 -7.08
N ALA A 6 30.95 46.95 -6.85
CA ALA A 6 31.97 46.50 -5.88
C ALA A 6 32.16 44.98 -5.91
N ARG A 7 33.38 44.56 -6.25
CA ARG A 7 33.93 43.23 -5.95
C ARG A 7 33.91 43.02 -4.43
N ARG A 8 33.41 41.89 -3.95
CA ARG A 8 33.83 41.32 -2.67
C ARG A 8 34.16 39.85 -2.82
N SER A 9 35.34 39.54 -2.31
CA SER A 9 36.10 38.30 -2.29
C SER A 9 35.35 37.12 -1.67
N GLN A 10 35.48 35.96 -2.32
CA GLN A 10 35.16 34.65 -1.77
C GLN A 10 36.01 34.33 -0.52
N PRO A 11 35.46 33.69 0.51
CA PRO A 11 36.26 32.93 1.47
C PRO A 11 36.60 31.54 0.88
N ARG A 12 37.90 31.22 0.89
CA ARG A 12 38.46 29.92 0.49
C ARG A 12 37.91 28.81 1.39
N VAL A 13 37.14 27.88 0.82
CA VAL A 13 36.82 26.61 1.45
C VAL A 13 37.98 25.64 1.19
N ALA A 14 38.58 25.12 2.25
CA ALA A 14 39.67 24.15 2.19
C ALA A 14 39.22 22.85 1.50
N PRO A 15 40.09 22.18 0.73
CA PRO A 15 39.74 20.93 0.07
C PRO A 15 39.59 19.81 1.10
N VAL A 16 38.36 19.31 1.24
CA VAL A 16 38.11 18.10 2.03
C VAL A 16 38.66 16.91 1.25
N LEU A 17 39.64 16.26 1.87
CA LEU A 17 40.29 15.04 1.40
C LEU A 17 39.27 13.98 0.97
N ALA A 18 39.50 13.47 -0.24
CA ALA A 18 38.88 12.28 -0.77
C ALA A 18 39.03 11.09 0.20
N ARG A 19 37.92 10.43 0.53
CA ARG A 19 37.92 9.04 0.96
C ARG A 19 36.75 8.27 0.35
N ALA A 20 37.15 7.47 -0.65
CA ALA A 20 36.68 6.15 -1.01
C ALA A 20 35.18 5.93 -1.31
N ASN A 21 34.93 5.70 -2.61
CA ASN A 21 33.89 4.85 -3.18
C ASN A 21 33.24 3.87 -2.19
N SER A 22 32.02 4.15 -1.74
CA SER A 22 31.10 3.08 -1.34
C SER A 22 30.39 2.59 -2.60
N SER A 23 31.00 1.61 -3.26
CA SER A 23 30.33 0.75 -4.23
C SER A 23 29.06 0.18 -3.59
N LEU A 24 27.90 0.75 -3.93
CA LEU A 24 26.59 0.17 -3.66
C LEU A 24 26.22 -0.89 -4.72
N MET A 25 27.19 -1.33 -5.52
CA MET A 25 27.03 -2.27 -6.64
C MET A 25 28.21 -3.25 -6.74
N SER A 26 28.48 -3.97 -5.66
CA SER A 26 29.36 -5.14 -5.71
C SER A 26 28.82 -6.23 -4.80
N ASP A 27 27.79 -6.93 -5.27
CA ASP A 27 27.45 -8.29 -4.83
C ASP A 27 26.55 -8.97 -5.88
N VAL A 28 26.89 -8.79 -7.16
CA VAL A 28 26.47 -9.69 -8.24
C VAL A 28 27.70 -10.53 -8.57
N HIS A 29 27.67 -11.80 -8.16
CA HIS A 29 28.75 -12.81 -8.26
C HIS A 29 29.94 -12.64 -7.29
N GLY A 30 29.91 -13.41 -6.20
CA GLY A 30 31.06 -13.59 -5.31
C GLY A 30 30.72 -14.33 -4.03
N THR A 31 30.92 -15.65 -4.01
CA THR A 31 30.83 -16.50 -2.80
C THR A 31 31.92 -16.10 -1.80
N THR A 32 31.57 -15.29 -0.79
CA THR A 32 32.45 -15.06 0.38
C THR A 32 32.12 -16.03 1.51
N HIS A 33 32.91 -17.09 1.63
CA HIS A 33 32.97 -17.97 2.81
C HIS A 33 33.67 -17.25 3.98
N GLY A 34 32.97 -16.30 4.61
CA GLY A 34 33.31 -15.79 5.94
C GLY A 34 32.18 -16.11 6.90
N LYS A 35 32.47 -16.73 8.06
CA LYS A 35 31.50 -16.92 9.15
C LYS A 35 31.07 -15.54 9.68
N LYS A 36 30.09 -14.92 9.02
CA LYS A 36 29.51 -13.63 9.40
C LYS A 36 28.72 -13.83 10.70
N HIS A 37 29.37 -13.59 11.84
CA HIS A 37 28.82 -13.79 13.19
C HIS A 37 27.51 -13.01 13.45
N TRP A 38 27.29 -11.90 12.73
CA TRP A 38 26.04 -11.13 12.78
C TRP A 38 24.87 -11.76 12.00
N LYS A 39 25.12 -12.68 11.05
CA LYS A 39 24.06 -13.38 10.30
C LYS A 39 23.25 -14.34 11.18
N ASN A 40 23.79 -14.75 12.33
CA ASN A 40 23.21 -15.76 13.20
C ASN A 40 22.56 -15.20 14.47
N LYS A 41 22.60 -13.88 14.72
CA LYS A 41 21.72 -13.27 15.70
C LYS A 41 20.40 -12.96 14.99
N PRO A 42 19.32 -13.69 15.31
CA PRO A 42 18.05 -13.42 14.69
C PRO A 42 17.59 -12.02 15.11
N LEU A 43 17.56 -11.11 14.14
CA LEU A 43 16.87 -9.83 14.29
C LEU A 43 15.43 -10.16 14.72
N PHE A 44 14.97 -9.65 15.85
CA PHE A 44 13.59 -9.76 16.34
C PHE A 44 13.10 -11.11 16.88
N ARG A 45 13.94 -12.16 17.02
CA ARG A 45 13.49 -13.40 17.69
C ARG A 45 13.27 -13.17 19.18
N ARG A 46 12.09 -13.58 19.67
CA ARG A 46 11.71 -13.54 21.09
C ARG A 46 12.06 -14.87 21.78
N GLY A 47 12.25 -14.82 23.10
CA GLY A 47 12.34 -16.04 23.91
C GLY A 47 11.04 -16.84 23.77
N GLY A 48 11.14 -18.14 23.43
CA GLY A 48 9.98 -19.02 23.19
C GLY A 48 9.63 -19.25 21.72
N ASP A 49 10.22 -18.51 20.78
CA ASP A 49 9.97 -18.74 19.36
C ASP A 49 10.46 -20.12 18.89
N LYS A 50 9.56 -20.86 18.21
CA LYS A 50 9.83 -22.14 17.54
C LYS A 50 11.02 -21.97 16.60
N LYS A 51 12.01 -22.85 16.71
CA LYS A 51 13.17 -22.85 15.81
C LYS A 51 12.78 -23.54 14.50
N PHE A 52 13.39 -23.12 13.40
CA PHE A 52 13.28 -23.75 12.10
C PHE A 52 14.69 -24.09 11.57
N ARG A 53 14.79 -25.13 10.74
CA ARG A 53 16.05 -25.63 10.17
C ARG A 53 16.24 -25.27 8.70
N ASN A 54 15.14 -25.04 7.98
CA ASN A 54 15.10 -24.69 6.58
C ASN A 54 13.95 -23.70 6.31
N GLY A 55 13.85 -23.23 5.06
CA GLY A 55 12.86 -22.25 4.65
C GLY A 55 11.43 -22.76 4.72
N GLN A 56 11.19 -24.05 4.49
CA GLN A 56 9.84 -24.62 4.59
C GLN A 56 9.36 -24.63 6.04
N GLU A 57 10.19 -25.10 6.99
CA GLU A 57 9.87 -25.03 8.41
C GLU A 57 9.68 -23.58 8.90
N ALA A 58 10.36 -22.61 8.28
CA ALA A 58 10.14 -21.19 8.55
C ALA A 58 8.78 -20.71 8.06
N ALA A 59 8.38 -21.10 6.84
CA ALA A 59 7.06 -20.79 6.28
C ALA A 59 5.95 -21.42 7.13
N ASP A 60 6.07 -22.70 7.48
CA ASP A 60 5.10 -23.42 8.32
C ASP A 60 4.97 -22.74 9.70
N MET A 61 6.09 -22.33 10.31
CA MET A 61 6.06 -21.58 11.57
C MET A 61 5.32 -20.24 11.45
N LEU A 62 5.49 -19.53 10.34
CA LEU A 62 4.81 -18.25 10.10
C LEU A 62 3.31 -18.46 9.85
N THR A 63 2.95 -19.49 9.11
CA THR A 63 1.58 -19.95 8.96
C THR A 63 0.92 -20.27 10.30
N ASP A 64 1.57 -21.11 11.12
CA ASP A 64 1.08 -21.48 12.44
C ASP A 64 0.82 -20.21 13.28
N GLU A 65 1.70 -19.22 13.18
CA GLU A 65 1.58 -17.96 13.92
C GLU A 65 0.40 -17.10 13.45
N VAL A 66 0.17 -16.98 12.13
CA VAL A 66 -0.99 -16.21 11.63
C VAL A 66 -2.31 -16.89 11.96
N ILE A 67 -2.39 -18.22 11.84
CA ILE A 67 -3.59 -18.98 12.21
C ILE A 67 -3.88 -18.83 13.70
N ARG A 68 -2.85 -18.89 14.55
CA ARG A 68 -2.99 -18.71 15.99
C ARG A 68 -3.48 -17.32 16.37
N ARG A 69 -3.05 -16.27 15.65
CA ARG A 69 -3.38 -14.87 15.93
C ARG A 69 -4.72 -14.44 15.35
N ASP A 70 -5.04 -14.87 14.13
CA ASP A 70 -6.20 -14.44 13.35
C ASP A 70 -7.00 -15.64 12.77
N PRO A 71 -7.45 -16.60 13.59
CA PRO A 71 -8.02 -17.86 13.11
C PRO A 71 -9.28 -17.70 12.25
N ASN A 72 -10.00 -16.59 12.38
CA ASN A 72 -11.27 -16.32 11.70
C ASN A 72 -11.13 -15.28 10.56
N GLN A 73 -9.91 -15.07 10.05
CA GLN A 73 -9.65 -14.15 8.93
C GLN A 73 -9.06 -14.95 7.76
N GLU A 74 -9.88 -15.79 7.15
CA GLU A 74 -9.47 -16.79 6.15
C GLU A 74 -8.73 -16.15 4.97
N GLU A 75 -9.20 -15.03 4.43
CA GLU A 75 -8.56 -14.36 3.30
C GLU A 75 -7.17 -13.85 3.65
N TYR A 76 -6.99 -13.35 4.87
CA TYR A 76 -5.70 -12.86 5.34
C TYR A 76 -4.73 -14.01 5.64
N VAL A 77 -5.19 -15.07 6.31
CA VAL A 77 -4.41 -16.29 6.54
C VAL A 77 -3.95 -16.89 5.22
N GLN A 78 -4.85 -17.01 4.24
CA GLN A 78 -4.53 -17.55 2.92
C GLN A 78 -3.50 -16.70 2.18
N ALA A 79 -3.61 -15.38 2.22
CA ALA A 79 -2.66 -14.49 1.56
C ALA A 79 -1.26 -14.57 2.19
N VAL A 80 -1.18 -14.63 3.53
CA VAL A 80 0.08 -14.86 4.24
C VAL A 80 0.67 -16.21 3.85
N GLN A 81 -0.13 -17.28 3.91
CA GLN A 81 0.30 -18.64 3.57
C GLN A 81 0.88 -18.72 2.14
N ASN A 82 0.17 -18.14 1.17
CA ASN A 82 0.60 -18.09 -0.22
C ASN A 82 1.92 -17.34 -0.35
N PHE A 83 2.03 -16.18 0.31
CA PHE A 83 3.23 -15.37 0.28
C PHE A 83 4.43 -16.11 0.89
N VAL A 84 4.33 -16.63 2.13
CA VAL A 84 5.46 -17.28 2.81
C VAL A 84 5.94 -18.53 2.07
N ASN A 85 5.02 -19.28 1.46
CA ASN A 85 5.37 -20.42 0.60
C ASN A 85 6.14 -19.99 -0.66
N SER A 86 5.75 -18.86 -1.27
CA SER A 86 6.43 -18.34 -2.47
C SER A 86 7.86 -17.86 -2.19
N VAL A 87 8.16 -17.48 -0.94
CA VAL A 87 9.48 -16.93 -0.55
C VAL A 87 10.32 -17.91 0.29
N VAL A 88 9.94 -19.19 0.36
CA VAL A 88 10.76 -20.26 0.99
C VAL A 88 12.24 -20.20 0.56
N PRO A 89 12.60 -20.04 -0.74
CA PRO A 89 14.00 -19.95 -1.14
C PRO A 89 14.75 -18.74 -0.54
N VAL A 90 14.02 -17.67 -0.20
CA VAL A 90 14.58 -16.50 0.48
C VAL A 90 14.92 -16.84 1.93
N PHE A 91 14.07 -17.60 2.62
CA PHE A 91 14.32 -18.05 3.98
C PHE A 91 15.48 -19.05 4.07
N ASP A 92 15.62 -19.96 3.10
CA ASP A 92 16.78 -20.86 3.02
C ASP A 92 18.09 -20.09 2.90
N ARG A 93 18.12 -19.11 2.00
CA ARG A 93 19.33 -18.30 1.76
C ARG A 93 19.61 -17.31 2.89
N TYR A 94 18.55 -16.77 3.49
CA TYR A 94 18.61 -15.71 4.49
C TYR A 94 17.59 -15.93 5.63
N PRO A 95 17.88 -16.86 6.57
CA PRO A 95 16.97 -17.21 7.67
C PRO A 95 16.47 -16.03 8.50
N LYS A 96 17.28 -14.99 8.64
CA LYS A 96 16.92 -13.76 9.36
C LYS A 96 15.61 -13.11 8.89
N TYR A 97 15.25 -13.29 7.61
CA TYR A 97 14.04 -12.66 7.05
C TYR A 97 12.75 -13.35 7.49
N ALA A 98 12.79 -14.60 7.98
CA ALA A 98 11.61 -15.20 8.60
C ALA A 98 11.18 -14.42 9.86
N TRP A 99 12.12 -13.92 10.65
CA TRP A 99 11.82 -13.12 11.84
C TRP A 99 11.34 -11.70 11.51
N VAL A 100 11.85 -11.12 10.42
CA VAL A 100 11.31 -9.87 9.87
C VAL A 100 9.88 -10.10 9.38
N MET A 101 9.63 -11.19 8.65
CA MET A 101 8.31 -11.55 8.17
C MET A 101 7.32 -11.75 9.32
N LYS A 102 7.72 -12.43 10.40
CA LYS A 102 6.91 -12.59 11.61
C LYS A 102 6.42 -11.26 12.16
N THR A 103 7.26 -10.22 12.10
CA THR A 103 6.88 -8.87 12.54
C THR A 103 6.01 -8.18 11.49
N LEU A 104 6.39 -8.26 10.21
CA LEU A 104 5.70 -7.62 9.09
C LEU A 104 4.27 -8.14 8.88
N MET A 105 3.97 -9.36 9.31
CA MET A 105 2.63 -9.93 9.27
C MET A 105 1.68 -9.20 10.22
N GLU A 106 2.16 -8.62 11.32
CA GLU A 106 1.30 -7.82 12.20
C GLU A 106 1.22 -6.38 11.64
N PRO A 107 0.01 -5.84 11.36
CA PRO A 107 -0.12 -4.45 10.94
C PRO A 107 0.44 -3.49 11.99
N GLU A 108 1.12 -2.44 11.55
CA GLU A 108 1.57 -1.37 12.45
C GLU A 108 0.40 -0.69 13.18
N ARG A 109 -0.75 -0.54 12.50
CA ARG A 109 -1.99 -0.06 13.11
C ARG A 109 -3.24 -0.55 12.37
N VAL A 110 -4.27 -0.89 13.15
CA VAL A 110 -5.62 -1.16 12.66
C VAL A 110 -6.58 -0.18 13.30
N ILE A 111 -7.43 0.44 12.48
CA ILE A 111 -8.42 1.42 12.90
C ILE A 111 -9.79 0.92 12.43
N GLN A 112 -10.72 0.74 13.36
CA GLN A 112 -12.09 0.38 13.09
C GLN A 112 -13.00 1.41 13.76
N PHE A 113 -13.97 1.92 13.03
CA PHE A 113 -14.84 2.98 13.53
C PHE A 113 -16.27 2.87 13.00
N ARG A 114 -17.19 3.54 13.70
CA ARG A 114 -18.60 3.64 13.32
C ARG A 114 -18.79 4.79 12.34
N VAL A 115 -19.60 4.57 11.30
CA VAL A 115 -19.92 5.57 10.27
C VAL A 115 -21.44 5.80 10.26
N PRO A 116 -21.95 6.75 11.05
CA PRO A 116 -23.37 7.09 11.08
C PRO A 116 -23.74 8.06 9.96
N TRP A 117 -24.85 7.84 9.26
CA TRP A 117 -25.33 8.74 8.20
C TRP A 117 -26.85 8.71 8.11
N ILE A 118 -27.44 9.64 7.36
CA ILE A 118 -28.90 9.73 7.17
C ILE A 118 -29.21 9.43 5.70
N ASP A 119 -30.17 8.54 5.46
CA ASP A 119 -30.62 8.20 4.10
C ASP A 119 -31.60 9.26 3.54
N ASP A 120 -32.02 9.10 2.29
CA ASP A 120 -32.93 10.07 1.66
C ASP A 120 -34.34 10.08 2.29
N GLU A 121 -34.72 9.03 3.02
CA GLU A 121 -35.97 8.95 3.78
C GLU A 121 -35.88 9.62 5.17
N GLY A 122 -34.68 10.10 5.54
CA GLY A 122 -34.43 10.69 6.85
C GLY A 122 -34.13 9.66 7.96
N SER A 123 -33.99 8.38 7.62
CA SER A 123 -33.68 7.32 8.57
C SER A 123 -32.18 7.27 8.88
N SER A 124 -31.85 6.98 10.14
CA SER A 124 -30.47 6.81 10.57
C SER A 124 -29.93 5.45 10.13
N ARG A 125 -28.78 5.47 9.48
CA ARG A 125 -28.02 4.31 9.03
C ARG A 125 -26.65 4.28 9.70
N VAL A 126 -26.12 3.08 9.88
CA VAL A 126 -24.81 2.87 10.50
C VAL A 126 -24.06 1.80 9.73
N ASN A 127 -22.83 2.12 9.35
CA ASN A 127 -21.88 1.22 8.73
C ASN A 127 -20.59 1.15 9.55
N ARG A 128 -19.76 0.16 9.25
CA ARG A 128 -18.43 0.04 9.84
C ARG A 128 -17.38 0.54 8.86
N GLY A 129 -16.48 1.39 9.34
CA GLY A 129 -15.31 1.86 8.61
C GLY A 129 -14.03 1.18 9.10
N PHE A 130 -13.08 1.02 8.19
CA PHE A 130 -11.79 0.37 8.43
C PHE A 130 -10.64 1.16 7.79
N ARG A 131 -9.50 1.25 8.48
CA ARG A 131 -8.20 1.59 7.89
C ARG A 131 -7.09 0.75 8.54
N VAL A 132 -6.47 -0.10 7.75
CA VAL A 132 -5.31 -0.92 8.12
C VAL A 132 -4.06 -0.27 7.55
N GLN A 133 -3.26 0.31 8.43
CA GLN A 133 -1.95 0.89 8.13
C GLN A 133 -0.91 -0.21 8.38
N PHE A 134 -0.59 -0.97 7.35
CA PHE A 134 0.07 -2.26 7.51
C PHE A 134 1.58 -2.10 7.72
N SER A 135 2.27 -1.42 6.80
CA SER A 135 3.67 -1.07 7.02
C SER A 135 4.07 0.26 6.39
N SER A 136 4.87 1.04 7.12
CA SER A 136 5.47 2.30 6.67
C SER A 136 6.96 2.17 6.31
N SER A 137 7.48 0.95 6.21
CA SER A 137 8.92 0.67 6.07
C SER A 137 9.60 1.36 4.88
N LEU A 138 8.87 1.60 3.77
CA LEU A 138 9.41 2.24 2.57
C LEU A 138 8.94 3.68 2.38
N GLY A 139 7.96 4.15 3.16
CA GLY A 139 7.33 5.46 3.00
C GLY A 139 5.93 5.51 3.61
N PRO A 140 5.16 6.57 3.34
CA PRO A 140 3.79 6.73 3.85
C PRO A 140 2.91 5.53 3.50
N TYR A 141 1.97 5.20 4.37
CA TYR A 141 0.95 4.19 4.10
C TYR A 141 0.20 4.57 2.82
N MET A 142 0.08 3.65 1.87
CA MET A 142 -0.66 3.93 0.64
C MET A 142 -1.50 2.73 0.24
N GLY A 143 -2.75 2.99 -0.08
CA GLY A 143 -3.63 1.95 -0.62
C GLY A 143 -5.10 2.28 -0.57
N GLY A 144 -5.86 1.47 -1.30
CA GLY A 144 -7.24 1.73 -1.68
C GLY A 144 -8.23 1.74 -0.53
N LEU A 145 -9.41 2.27 -0.83
CA LEU A 145 -10.62 2.12 -0.04
C LEU A 145 -11.60 1.22 -0.80
N ARG A 146 -12.26 0.30 -0.08
CA ARG A 146 -13.28 -0.59 -0.63
C ARG A 146 -14.63 -0.33 0.04
N PHE A 147 -15.61 0.18 -0.70
CA PHE A 147 -17.01 0.25 -0.26
C PHE A 147 -17.77 -0.89 -0.90
N HIS A 148 -17.99 -1.95 -0.13
CA HIS A 148 -18.65 -3.17 -0.59
C HIS A 148 -19.29 -3.87 0.61
N PRO A 149 -20.51 -4.45 0.49
CA PRO A 149 -21.22 -5.07 1.61
C PRO A 149 -20.45 -6.20 2.29
N GLU A 150 -19.60 -6.92 1.55
CA GLU A 150 -18.75 -7.99 2.10
C GLU A 150 -17.49 -7.48 2.81
N THR A 151 -17.23 -6.17 2.84
CA THR A 151 -15.98 -5.66 3.42
C THR A 151 -15.93 -5.94 4.92
N THR A 152 -15.00 -6.81 5.31
CA THR A 152 -14.70 -7.13 6.71
C THR A 152 -13.33 -6.62 7.12
N HIS A 153 -13.04 -6.71 8.42
CA HIS A 153 -11.70 -6.50 8.95
C HIS A 153 -10.66 -7.44 8.30
N GLY A 154 -11.01 -8.73 8.11
CA GLY A 154 -10.13 -9.73 7.49
C GLY A 154 -9.77 -9.37 6.06
N ILE A 155 -10.74 -8.94 5.25
CA ILE A 155 -10.51 -8.48 3.88
C ILE A 155 -9.64 -7.21 3.84
N ALA A 156 -9.89 -6.24 4.72
CA ALA A 156 -9.07 -5.03 4.80
C ALA A 156 -7.62 -5.35 5.18
N LYS A 157 -7.41 -6.29 6.11
CA LYS A 157 -6.08 -6.77 6.51
C LYS A 157 -5.39 -7.51 5.35
N PHE A 158 -6.08 -8.45 4.72
CA PHE A 158 -5.65 -9.15 3.51
C PHE A 158 -5.14 -8.19 2.43
N LEU A 159 -5.97 -7.25 2.00
CA LEU A 159 -5.61 -6.32 0.92
C LEU A 159 -4.47 -5.37 1.34
N GLY A 160 -4.42 -4.99 2.62
CA GLY A 160 -3.34 -4.19 3.17
C GLY A 160 -2.00 -4.91 3.13
N PHE A 161 -1.99 -6.21 3.44
CA PHE A 161 -0.80 -7.06 3.41
C PHE A 161 -0.24 -7.19 1.99
N GLU A 162 -1.07 -7.54 1.00
CA GLU A 162 -0.62 -7.62 -0.40
C GLU A 162 -0.11 -6.27 -0.93
N THR A 163 -0.74 -5.18 -0.49
CA THR A 163 -0.38 -3.84 -0.90
C THR A 163 1.05 -3.46 -0.49
N ILE A 164 1.59 -4.01 0.61
CA ILE A 164 3.01 -3.80 1.01
C ILE A 164 3.94 -4.17 -0.16
N PHE A 165 3.79 -5.40 -0.67
CA PHE A 165 4.70 -5.93 -1.67
C PHE A 165 4.43 -5.35 -3.05
N ARG A 166 3.16 -5.10 -3.40
CA ARG A 166 2.81 -4.40 -4.63
C ARG A 166 3.47 -3.01 -4.69
N ASN A 167 3.37 -2.25 -3.61
CA ASN A 167 3.91 -0.91 -3.55
C ASN A 167 5.44 -0.90 -3.51
N ALA A 168 6.06 -1.86 -2.82
CA ALA A 168 7.51 -2.04 -2.81
C ALA A 168 8.13 -2.24 -4.21
N LEU A 169 7.38 -2.83 -5.15
CA LEU A 169 7.81 -2.97 -6.55
C LEU A 169 7.68 -1.67 -7.37
N ALA A 170 6.83 -0.74 -6.93
CA ALA A 170 6.52 0.49 -7.65
C ALA A 170 7.34 1.70 -7.16
N GLY A 171 7.69 1.77 -5.87
CA GLY A 171 8.41 2.91 -5.30
C GLY A 171 8.44 2.96 -3.77
N PRO A 172 8.85 4.11 -3.19
CA PRO A 172 8.99 4.29 -1.75
C PRO A 172 7.64 4.55 -1.07
N TYR A 173 6.73 3.56 -1.15
CA TYR A 173 5.40 3.62 -0.56
C TYR A 173 5.19 2.46 0.40
N GLY A 174 4.60 2.75 1.55
CA GLY A 174 4.14 1.75 2.51
C GLY A 174 2.89 1.01 2.03
N GLY A 175 2.45 0.03 2.81
CA GLY A 175 1.26 -0.77 2.53
C GLY A 175 0.08 -0.41 3.42
N ALA A 176 -1.08 -0.20 2.82
CA ALA A 176 -2.33 0.07 3.54
C ALA A 176 -3.54 -0.42 2.78
N HIS A 177 -4.67 -0.59 3.48
CA HIS A 177 -5.97 -0.68 2.84
C HIS A 177 -7.05 -0.24 3.82
N GLY A 178 -8.20 0.21 3.32
CA GLY A 178 -9.35 0.52 4.15
C GLY A 178 -10.66 0.28 3.43
N GLY A 179 -11.74 0.81 3.97
CA GLY A 179 -13.06 0.66 3.37
C GLY A 179 -14.20 0.62 4.38
N SER A 180 -15.33 0.16 3.90
CA SER A 180 -16.55 0.00 4.68
C SER A 180 -17.46 -1.06 4.07
N ASP A 181 -18.29 -1.66 4.93
CA ASP A 181 -19.43 -2.51 4.54
C ASP A 181 -20.58 -1.74 3.86
N PHE A 182 -20.38 -0.44 3.56
CA PHE A 182 -21.30 0.37 2.78
C PHE A 182 -21.38 -0.08 1.31
N ASN A 183 -22.60 -0.21 0.79
CA ASN A 183 -22.86 -0.48 -0.62
C ASN A 183 -23.22 0.83 -1.33
N PRO A 184 -22.41 1.31 -2.29
CA PRO A 184 -22.74 2.52 -3.05
C PRO A 184 -23.70 2.25 -4.23
N MET A 185 -23.87 0.99 -4.66
CA MET A 185 -24.59 0.66 -5.90
C MET A 185 -26.11 0.86 -5.83
N ASP A 186 -26.66 0.85 -4.62
CA ASP A 186 -28.09 0.96 -4.32
C ASP A 186 -28.39 2.26 -3.55
N LYS A 187 -27.58 3.30 -3.78
CA LYS A 187 -27.66 4.59 -3.08
C LYS A 187 -27.76 5.74 -4.06
N SER A 188 -28.44 6.80 -3.62
CA SER A 188 -28.44 8.05 -4.36
C SER A 188 -27.09 8.74 -4.27
N GLU A 189 -26.82 9.65 -5.20
CA GLU A 189 -25.64 10.50 -5.16
C GLU A 189 -25.52 11.27 -3.83
N SER A 190 -26.66 11.73 -3.29
CA SER A 190 -26.70 12.48 -2.04
C SER A 190 -26.37 11.60 -0.83
N GLU A 191 -26.85 10.36 -0.82
CA GLU A 191 -26.52 9.37 0.21
C GLU A 191 -25.04 9.01 0.20
N ILE A 192 -24.47 8.77 -0.99
CA ILE A 192 -23.03 8.51 -1.17
C ILE A 192 -22.20 9.68 -0.64
N MET A 193 -22.59 10.92 -0.96
CA MET A 193 -21.92 12.11 -0.44
C MET A 193 -21.99 12.19 1.09
N ARG A 194 -23.16 12.01 1.70
CA ARG A 194 -23.34 12.03 3.16
C ARG A 194 -22.54 10.93 3.84
N PHE A 195 -22.52 9.73 3.27
CA PHE A 195 -21.70 8.62 3.74
C PHE A 195 -20.20 8.97 3.68
N CYS A 196 -19.71 9.46 2.54
CA CYS A 196 -18.31 9.84 2.36
C CYS A 196 -17.88 10.93 3.35
N GLN A 197 -18.75 11.91 3.63
CA GLN A 197 -18.49 12.95 4.61
C GLN A 197 -18.43 12.39 6.04
N SER A 198 -19.35 11.49 6.40
CA SER A 198 -19.34 10.82 7.70
C SER A 198 -18.10 9.95 7.88
N TYR A 199 -17.77 9.14 6.88
CA TYR A 199 -16.58 8.29 6.86
C TYR A 199 -15.29 9.09 7.05
N MET A 200 -15.17 10.22 6.32
CA MET A 200 -13.99 11.07 6.41
C MET A 200 -13.91 11.87 7.71
N THR A 201 -15.04 12.09 8.39
CA THR A 201 -15.06 12.79 9.70
C THR A 201 -14.20 12.06 10.73
N GLU A 202 -14.18 10.73 10.69
CA GLU A 202 -13.30 9.94 11.54
C GLU A 202 -11.94 9.66 10.88
N LEU A 203 -11.93 9.24 9.60
CA LEU A 203 -10.69 8.85 8.93
C LEU A 203 -9.67 10.00 8.85
N ALA A 204 -10.13 11.24 8.72
CA ALA A 204 -9.27 12.42 8.59
C ALA A 204 -8.23 12.51 9.71
N ASN A 205 -8.52 12.00 10.92
CA ASN A 205 -7.60 12.05 12.06
C ASN A 205 -6.31 11.25 11.83
N TYR A 206 -6.36 10.21 11.00
CA TYR A 206 -5.29 9.21 10.88
C TYR A 206 -4.52 9.29 9.56
N ILE A 207 -4.96 10.17 8.65
CA ILE A 207 -4.39 10.33 7.31
C ILE A 207 -3.71 11.69 7.14
N GLY A 208 -2.78 11.73 6.19
CA GLY A 208 -1.97 12.90 5.88
C GLY A 208 -0.95 12.61 4.78
N PRO A 209 -0.46 13.64 4.05
CA PRO A 209 0.40 13.46 2.87
C PRO A 209 1.72 12.73 3.17
N HIS A 210 2.22 12.82 4.40
CA HIS A 210 3.44 12.14 4.85
C HIS A 210 3.16 10.98 5.81
N THR A 211 1.90 10.60 5.98
CA THR A 211 1.48 9.57 6.94
C THR A 211 0.75 8.46 6.23
N ASP A 212 -0.42 8.76 5.68
CA ASP A 212 -1.29 7.79 5.02
C ASP A 212 -2.08 8.46 3.91
N VAL A 213 -1.99 7.89 2.71
CA VAL A 213 -2.60 8.38 1.47
C VAL A 213 -3.58 7.32 0.95
N PRO A 214 -4.88 7.44 1.27
CA PRO A 214 -5.89 6.56 0.70
C PRO A 214 -6.08 6.82 -0.80
N THR A 215 -6.35 5.76 -1.56
CA THR A 215 -6.58 5.82 -3.01
C THR A 215 -7.95 5.24 -3.38
N SER A 216 -8.30 5.30 -4.67
CA SER A 216 -9.50 4.64 -5.19
C SER A 216 -9.44 3.12 -5.03
N GLY A 217 -10.60 2.48 -5.15
CA GLY A 217 -10.78 1.03 -5.07
C GLY A 217 -12.21 0.63 -5.43
N VAL A 218 -12.61 -0.60 -5.06
CA VAL A 218 -13.96 -1.10 -5.36
C VAL A 218 -15.01 -0.26 -4.64
N GLY A 219 -15.99 0.27 -5.37
CA GLY A 219 -17.01 1.17 -4.81
C GLY A 219 -16.51 2.56 -4.42
N VAL A 220 -15.25 2.89 -4.71
CA VAL A 220 -14.64 4.21 -4.43
C VAL A 220 -13.97 4.72 -5.69
N GLY A 221 -14.71 5.46 -6.51
CA GLY A 221 -14.23 6.08 -7.74
C GLY A 221 -13.85 7.55 -7.54
N PRO A 222 -13.67 8.31 -8.66
CA PRO A 222 -13.35 9.73 -8.62
C PRO A 222 -14.38 10.57 -7.87
N GLN A 223 -15.66 10.19 -7.93
CA GLN A 223 -16.76 10.89 -7.25
C GLN A 223 -16.63 10.80 -5.73
N GLU A 224 -16.49 9.59 -5.19
CA GLU A 224 -16.34 9.35 -3.75
C GLU A 224 -15.05 10.00 -3.22
N ILE A 225 -13.95 9.90 -3.99
CA ILE A 225 -12.70 10.59 -3.67
C ILE A 225 -12.92 12.11 -3.62
N GLY A 226 -13.70 12.67 -4.54
CA GLY A 226 -14.06 14.10 -4.54
C GLY A 226 -14.80 14.52 -3.27
N TYR A 227 -15.83 13.77 -2.86
CA TYR A 227 -16.58 14.05 -1.63
C TYR A 227 -15.71 13.93 -0.38
N MET A 228 -14.91 12.86 -0.30
CA MET A 228 -13.99 12.63 0.81
C MET A 228 -12.89 13.71 0.87
N PHE A 229 -12.35 14.12 -0.27
CA PHE A 229 -11.37 15.20 -0.34
C PHE A 229 -11.97 16.54 0.12
N GLY A 230 -13.18 16.86 -0.33
CA GLY A 230 -13.91 18.06 0.12
C GLY A 230 -14.09 18.08 1.64
N GLN A 231 -14.50 16.95 2.22
CA GLN A 231 -14.64 16.83 3.66
C GLN A 231 -13.30 16.89 4.41
N TYR A 232 -12.27 16.21 3.91
CA TYR A 232 -10.93 16.26 4.49
C TYR A 232 -10.38 17.69 4.53
N LYS A 233 -10.51 18.43 3.42
CA LYS A 233 -10.11 19.84 3.32
C LYS A 233 -10.85 20.70 4.34
N ARG A 234 -12.17 20.49 4.48
CA ARG A 234 -13.00 21.22 5.45
C ARG A 234 -12.55 20.96 6.89
N LEU A 235 -12.29 19.72 7.26
CA LEU A 235 -11.90 19.33 8.61
C LEU A 235 -10.48 19.79 8.97
N ARG A 236 -9.54 19.68 8.02
CA ARG A 236 -8.13 20.07 8.24
C ARG A 236 -7.86 21.56 8.02
N GLN A 237 -8.85 22.33 7.57
CA GLN A 237 -8.72 23.76 7.25
C GLN A 237 -7.53 24.05 6.31
N LEU A 238 -7.29 23.17 5.33
CA LEU A 238 -6.15 23.28 4.42
C LEU A 238 -6.45 24.18 3.23
N HIS A 239 -5.48 25.02 2.86
CA HIS A 239 -5.48 25.74 1.59
C HIS A 239 -5.34 24.74 0.42
N PRO A 240 -5.94 24.97 -0.76
CA PRO A 240 -5.82 24.08 -1.94
C PRO A 240 -4.39 23.66 -2.35
N GLY A 241 -3.37 24.46 -1.99
CA GLY A 241 -1.96 24.15 -2.25
C GLY A 241 -1.26 23.35 -1.14
N GLY A 242 -1.90 23.17 0.03
CA GLY A 242 -1.38 22.38 1.15
C GLY A 242 -1.89 20.93 1.17
N THR A 243 -2.64 20.52 0.14
CA THR A 243 -3.21 19.18 0.00
C THR A 243 -2.50 18.33 -1.06
N GLU A 244 -1.32 18.75 -1.51
CA GLU A 244 -0.51 17.95 -2.44
C GLU A 244 -0.28 16.55 -1.86
N GLY A 245 -0.67 15.53 -2.63
CA GLY A 245 -0.40 14.13 -2.30
C GLY A 245 -1.47 13.40 -1.49
N ILE A 246 -2.53 14.03 -0.99
CA ILE A 246 -3.63 13.30 -0.29
C ILE A 246 -4.97 13.43 -0.99
N LEU A 247 -5.57 12.28 -1.33
CA LEU A 247 -6.92 12.18 -1.90
C LEU A 247 -7.16 13.18 -3.04
N SER A 248 -6.16 13.42 -3.90
CA SER A 248 -5.91 14.61 -4.75
C SER A 248 -7.04 15.05 -5.70
N GLY A 249 -8.22 15.37 -5.16
CA GLY A 249 -9.34 15.99 -5.85
C GLY A 249 -9.91 15.22 -7.04
N GLY A 250 -9.60 13.91 -7.17
CA GLY A 250 -10.10 13.11 -8.29
C GLY A 250 -9.38 13.35 -9.63
N ALA A 251 -8.22 14.00 -9.64
CA ALA A 251 -7.39 14.06 -10.85
C ALA A 251 -6.66 12.73 -11.08
N TYR A 252 -7.42 11.68 -11.41
CA TYR A 252 -6.89 10.55 -12.15
C TYR A 252 -6.52 11.06 -13.53
N HIS A 253 -5.32 11.63 -13.67
CA HIS A 253 -4.85 12.14 -14.96
C HIS A 253 -4.84 11.04 -16.04
N TYR A 254 -4.79 9.77 -15.63
CA TYR A 254 -4.70 8.62 -16.52
C TYR A 254 -5.49 7.41 -15.99
N PRO A 255 -6.81 7.31 -16.22
CA PRO A 255 -7.62 6.17 -15.76
C PRO A 255 -7.23 4.85 -16.43
N GLN A 256 -6.49 4.88 -17.54
CA GLN A 256 -6.11 3.70 -18.30
C GLN A 256 -4.85 2.99 -17.76
N VAL A 257 -4.13 3.57 -16.78
CA VAL A 257 -2.79 3.11 -16.37
C VAL A 257 -2.76 1.65 -15.94
N THR A 258 -3.74 1.19 -15.17
CA THR A 258 -3.77 -0.21 -14.72
C THR A 258 -3.94 -1.16 -15.89
N GLY A 259 -4.86 -0.88 -16.81
CA GLY A 259 -5.08 -1.69 -18.01
C GLY A 259 -3.85 -1.70 -18.93
N TYR A 260 -3.23 -0.54 -19.12
CA TYR A 260 -2.00 -0.40 -19.90
C TYR A 260 -0.84 -1.16 -19.25
N GLY A 261 -0.72 -1.11 -17.92
CA GLY A 261 0.29 -1.83 -17.17
C GLY A 261 0.19 -3.35 -17.36
N VAL A 262 -1.04 -3.91 -17.28
CA VAL A 262 -1.27 -5.35 -17.52
C VAL A 262 -0.88 -5.74 -18.95
N ALA A 263 -1.34 -4.99 -19.95
CA ALA A 263 -1.00 -5.25 -21.35
C ALA A 263 0.50 -5.14 -21.60
N HIS A 264 1.16 -4.13 -21.01
CA HIS A 264 2.60 -3.93 -21.11
C HIS A 264 3.38 -5.07 -20.48
N PHE A 265 3.00 -5.50 -19.27
CA PHE A 265 3.66 -6.61 -18.57
C PHE A 265 3.49 -7.93 -19.33
N ALA A 266 2.29 -8.21 -19.84
CA ALA A 266 2.04 -9.38 -20.69
C ALA A 266 2.91 -9.37 -21.96
N ASN A 267 3.01 -8.21 -22.62
CA ASN A 267 3.86 -8.07 -23.79
C ASN A 267 5.35 -8.33 -23.46
N ARG A 268 5.84 -7.85 -22.31
CA ARG A 268 7.22 -8.09 -21.87
C ARG A 268 7.51 -9.56 -21.57
N ILE A 269 6.54 -10.29 -21.02
CA ILE A 269 6.67 -11.75 -20.83
C ILE A 269 6.77 -12.47 -22.17
N LEU A 270 5.96 -12.10 -23.16
CA LEU A 270 6.02 -12.70 -24.49
C LEU A 270 7.33 -12.37 -25.21
N GLU A 271 7.80 -11.13 -25.12
CA GLU A 271 9.08 -10.70 -25.69
C GLU A 271 10.25 -11.52 -25.10
N SER A 272 10.22 -11.84 -23.80
CA SER A 272 11.24 -12.69 -23.16
C SER A 272 11.29 -14.13 -23.70
N ARG A 273 10.24 -14.57 -24.41
CA ARG A 273 10.12 -15.88 -25.04
C ARG A 273 10.24 -15.81 -26.58
N GLY A 274 10.57 -14.64 -27.13
CA GLY A 274 10.63 -14.41 -28.58
C GLY A 274 9.26 -14.34 -29.26
N GLU A 275 8.18 -14.11 -28.51
CA GLU A 275 6.81 -13.99 -29.01
C GLU A 275 6.31 -12.53 -29.00
N THR A 276 5.19 -12.25 -29.69
CA THR A 276 4.54 -10.94 -29.71
C THR A 276 3.08 -11.02 -29.27
N LEU A 277 2.57 -9.97 -28.62
CA LEU A 277 1.14 -9.86 -28.30
C LEU A 277 0.28 -9.59 -29.55
N LYS A 278 0.87 -9.07 -30.63
CA LYS A 278 0.15 -8.72 -31.87
C LYS A 278 -0.50 -9.96 -32.49
N GLY A 279 -1.80 -9.88 -32.78
CA GLY A 279 -2.56 -10.96 -33.42
C GLY A 279 -3.01 -12.09 -32.48
N LYS A 280 -2.67 -12.04 -31.18
CA LYS A 280 -3.15 -13.02 -30.20
C LYS A 280 -4.56 -12.67 -29.72
N ARG A 281 -5.42 -13.67 -29.62
CA ARG A 281 -6.77 -13.53 -29.03
C ARG A 281 -6.65 -13.53 -27.51
N CYS A 282 -7.18 -12.50 -26.86
CA CYS A 282 -7.12 -12.32 -25.42
C CYS A 282 -8.54 -12.40 -24.84
N LEU A 283 -8.75 -13.24 -23.84
CA LEU A 283 -10.00 -13.25 -23.06
C LEU A 283 -9.82 -12.29 -21.88
N THR A 284 -10.77 -11.38 -21.71
CA THR A 284 -10.80 -10.47 -20.57
C THR A 284 -12.10 -10.73 -19.80
N ALA A 285 -11.99 -11.00 -18.49
CA ALA A 285 -13.15 -11.08 -17.64
C ALA A 285 -13.61 -9.66 -17.32
N THR A 286 -14.66 -9.18 -17.99
CA THR A 286 -15.22 -7.87 -17.71
C THR A 286 -16.05 -7.93 -16.42
N GLY A 287 -15.47 -7.47 -15.30
CA GLY A 287 -16.27 -6.76 -14.29
C GLY A 287 -16.45 -5.34 -14.82
N ALA A 288 -17.66 -4.94 -15.18
CA ALA A 288 -17.93 -3.68 -15.88
C ALA A 288 -17.18 -2.50 -15.24
N ALA A 289 -16.18 -1.97 -15.96
CA ALA A 289 -15.61 -0.67 -15.64
C ALA A 289 -16.72 0.37 -15.84
N ALA A 290 -16.83 1.31 -14.89
CA ALA A 290 -17.81 2.39 -14.90
C ALA A 290 -17.89 3.04 -16.30
N PRO A 291 -19.10 3.34 -16.82
CA PRO A 291 -19.23 4.03 -18.09
C PRO A 291 -18.49 5.35 -17.99
N VAL A 292 -17.44 5.51 -18.80
CA VAL A 292 -16.87 6.82 -19.10
C VAL A 292 -17.95 7.57 -19.86
N ARG A 293 -18.82 8.30 -19.15
CA ARG A 293 -19.74 9.25 -19.76
C ARG A 293 -18.87 10.36 -20.36
N GLY A 294 -18.62 10.26 -21.66
CA GLY A 294 -18.02 11.33 -22.45
C GLY A 294 -18.86 12.60 -22.31
N ARG A 295 -18.18 13.72 -22.11
CA ARG A 295 -18.64 15.04 -22.55
C ARG A 295 -17.92 15.35 -23.84
#